data_AF-A0A5P5ZKX1-F1
#
_entry.id   AF-A0A5P5ZKX1-F1
#
_cell.length_a   1.000
_cell.length_b   1.000
_cell.length_c   1.000
_cell.angle_alpha   90.00
_cell.angle_beta   90.00
_cell.angle_gamma   90.00
#
_symmetry.space_group_name_H-M   'P 1'
#
loop_
_entity.id
_entity.type
_entity.pdbx_description
1 polymer ?
#
loop_
_entity_poly.entity_id
_entity_poly.type
_entity_poly.pdbx_seq_one_letter_code
_entity_poly.pdbx_strand_id
1 'polypeptide(L)'
;MPLKLIENIWKSNENGLGFYLINIFQKFDTDLSLKNLLQSNILNDTQFGDYKLESIPDPTKVYGSIILDKIEVSDFKILDFQELRDEISDYWKDDNWGADLPIFKENFEIAIKKLYEYSENKRTYYYINIEKINPEKLAKPNFFTYLISIISTLENSDKIITLTFGLD
;
A
#
# COMPACT_ATOMS: atom_id res chain seq x y z
N MET A 1 16.15 -0.42 9.91
CA MET A 1 15.24 -0.02 11.00
C MET A 1 14.47 -1.24 11.51
N PRO A 2 14.45 -1.54 12.83
CA PRO A 2 13.59 -2.57 13.39
C PRO A 2 12.13 -2.11 13.47
N LEU A 3 11.23 -2.91 12.91
CA LEU A 3 9.78 -2.73 12.95
C LEU A 3 9.12 -3.97 13.56
N LYS A 4 8.06 -3.75 14.34
CA LYS A 4 7.19 -4.82 14.83
C LYS A 4 5.77 -4.59 14.34
N LEU A 5 5.23 -5.53 13.57
CA LEU A 5 3.81 -5.54 13.23
C LEU A 5 2.99 -5.74 14.51
N ILE A 6 2.07 -4.82 14.79
CA ILE A 6 1.21 -4.86 15.99
C ILE A 6 -0.26 -5.08 15.63
N GLU A 7 -0.69 -4.72 14.42
CA GLU A 7 -2.04 -4.94 13.93
C GLU A 7 -1.99 -5.19 12.41
N ASN A 8 -2.74 -6.19 11.95
CA ASN A 8 -2.93 -6.55 10.55
C ASN A 8 -4.44 -6.70 10.33
N ILE A 9 -5.00 -5.89 9.43
CA ILE A 9 -6.39 -5.98 9.02
C ILE A 9 -6.39 -6.29 7.53
N TRP A 10 -6.69 -7.52 7.18
CA TRP A 10 -6.90 -7.96 5.81
C TRP A 10 -8.37 -8.30 5.61
N LYS A 11 -8.98 -7.74 4.57
CA LYS A 11 -10.28 -8.20 4.08
C LYS A 11 -10.29 -8.21 2.56
N SER A 12 -10.82 -9.29 2.02
CA SER A 12 -11.25 -9.42 0.63
C SER A 12 -12.78 -9.51 0.60
N ASN A 13 -13.41 -9.00 -0.44
CA ASN A 13 -14.82 -9.26 -0.69
C ASN A 13 -15.06 -10.76 -1.03
N GLU A 14 -16.30 -11.21 -0.87
CA GLU A 14 -16.68 -12.63 -1.05
C GLU A 14 -16.46 -13.14 -2.49
N ASN A 15 -16.39 -12.23 -3.46
CA ASN A 15 -16.18 -12.56 -4.87
C ASN A 15 -14.70 -12.45 -5.32
N GLY A 16 -13.77 -12.09 -4.43
CA GLY A 16 -12.35 -11.89 -4.74
C GLY A 16 -12.03 -10.65 -5.57
N LEU A 17 -13.02 -9.91 -6.05
CA LEU A 17 -12.86 -8.74 -6.92
C LEU A 17 -12.10 -7.58 -6.26
N GLY A 18 -11.97 -7.56 -4.93
CA GLY A 18 -11.31 -6.44 -4.26
C GLY A 18 -10.99 -6.64 -2.80
N PHE A 19 -9.91 -6.01 -2.36
CA PHE A 19 -9.40 -6.13 -1.00
C PHE A 19 -8.87 -4.81 -0.44
N TYR A 20 -8.71 -4.79 0.88
CA TYR A 20 -7.86 -3.84 1.56
C TYR A 20 -7.02 -4.51 2.64
N LEU A 21 -5.83 -3.96 2.84
CA LEU A 21 -4.84 -4.35 3.81
C LEU A 21 -4.43 -3.12 4.61
N ILE A 22 -4.47 -3.25 5.94
CA ILE A 22 -3.96 -2.24 6.86
C ILE A 22 -2.96 -2.93 7.76
N ASN A 23 -1.71 -2.45 7.75
CA ASN A 23 -0.72 -2.85 8.74
C ASN A 23 -0.37 -1.67 9.62
N ILE A 24 -0.29 -1.90 10.92
CA ILE A 24 0.23 -0.93 11.87
C ILE A 24 1.49 -1.52 12.47
N PHE A 25 2.58 -0.79 12.30
CA PHE A 25 3.90 -1.14 12.81
C PHE A 25 4.28 -0.21 13.97
N GLN A 26 4.91 -0.80 14.98
CA GLN A 26 5.67 -0.06 15.98
C GLN A 26 7.13 0.00 15.55
N LYS A 27 7.68 1.23 15.47
CA LYS A 27 9.11 1.46 15.26
C LYS A 27 9.84 1.68 16.58
N PHE A 28 11.09 1.24 16.63
CA PHE A 28 11.96 1.44 17.81
C PHE A 28 13.10 2.43 17.56
N ASP A 29 13.22 2.91 16.32
CA ASP A 29 14.25 3.85 15.88
C ASP A 29 13.66 5.25 15.63
N THR A 30 14.51 6.26 15.63
CA THR A 30 14.15 7.67 15.41
C THR A 30 14.26 8.08 13.94
N ASP A 31 15.11 7.45 13.13
CA ASP A 31 15.36 7.86 11.73
C ASP A 31 14.24 7.45 10.75
N LEU A 32 13.22 8.29 10.63
CA LEU A 32 12.00 8.09 9.85
C LEU A 32 12.13 8.55 8.39
N SER A 33 13.10 8.01 7.64
CA SER A 33 13.20 8.25 6.19
C SER A 33 12.51 7.14 5.38
N LEU A 34 11.85 7.49 4.27
CA LEU A 34 11.26 6.50 3.36
C LEU A 34 12.32 5.49 2.88
N LYS A 35 13.55 5.93 2.63
CA LYS A 35 14.66 5.03 2.27
C LYS A 35 14.87 3.93 3.32
N ASN A 36 14.91 4.28 4.61
CA ASN A 36 15.07 3.30 5.69
C ASN A 36 13.86 2.39 5.84
N LEU A 37 12.66 2.91 5.55
CA LEU A 37 11.43 2.12 5.55
C LEU A 37 11.45 1.09 4.42
N LEU A 38 11.82 1.47 3.20
CA LEU A 38 11.95 0.54 2.07
C LEU A 38 13.07 -0.50 2.26
N GLN A 39 14.15 -0.12 2.94
CA GLN A 39 15.21 -1.06 3.35
C GLN A 39 14.80 -1.94 4.54
N SER A 40 13.64 -1.71 5.14
CA SER A 40 13.04 -2.57 6.15
C SER A 40 11.98 -3.47 5.53
N ASN A 41 11.51 -4.46 6.29
CA ASN A 41 10.45 -5.36 5.86
C ASN A 41 9.05 -4.74 5.97
N ILE A 42 8.90 -3.42 5.79
CA ILE A 42 7.61 -2.74 5.96
C ILE A 42 6.59 -3.10 4.87
N LEU A 43 7.08 -3.36 3.66
CA LEU A 43 6.30 -3.87 2.53
C LEU A 43 6.63 -5.35 2.28
N ASN A 44 6.81 -6.14 3.35
CA ASN A 44 6.98 -7.59 3.22
C ASN A 44 5.75 -8.24 3.85
N ASP A 45 4.75 -8.56 3.03
CA ASP A 45 3.49 -9.11 3.51
C ASP A 45 3.18 -10.43 2.81
N THR A 46 3.01 -11.47 3.63
CA THR A 46 2.69 -12.83 3.20
C THR A 46 1.21 -13.00 2.83
N GLN A 47 0.35 -12.00 3.10
CA GLN A 47 -1.09 -12.06 2.78
C GLN A 47 -1.38 -11.96 1.28
N PHE A 48 -0.46 -11.39 0.51
CA PHE A 48 -0.48 -11.53 -0.95
C PHE A 48 -0.19 -12.97 -1.39
N GLY A 49 0.24 -13.84 -0.47
CA GLY A 49 0.36 -15.27 -0.66
C GLY A 49 1.45 -15.68 -1.64
N ASP A 50 1.89 -16.94 -1.54
CA ASP A 50 2.63 -17.62 -2.60
C ASP A 50 1.68 -17.77 -3.80
N TYR A 51 1.44 -16.69 -4.55
CA TYR A 51 1.08 -16.85 -5.95
C TYR A 51 2.14 -17.80 -6.49
N LYS A 52 1.73 -18.98 -7.00
CA LYS A 52 2.59 -19.91 -7.73
C LYS A 52 3.00 -19.26 -9.04
N LEU A 53 3.74 -18.17 -8.92
CA LEU A 53 4.40 -17.46 -9.98
C LEU A 53 5.66 -18.29 -10.21
N GLU A 54 5.53 -19.32 -11.04
CA GLU A 54 6.61 -20.23 -11.47
C GLU A 54 7.80 -19.49 -12.16
N SER A 55 7.84 -18.16 -12.08
CA SER A 55 8.82 -17.27 -12.71
C SER A 55 9.37 -16.17 -11.79
N ILE A 56 9.03 -16.13 -10.49
CA ILE A 56 9.70 -15.21 -9.54
C ILE A 56 10.86 -15.95 -8.86
N PRO A 57 12.11 -15.47 -8.96
CA PRO A 57 13.28 -16.13 -8.37
C PRO A 57 13.25 -16.25 -6.84
N ASP A 58 12.41 -15.46 -6.16
CA ASP A 58 12.19 -15.48 -4.72
C ASP A 58 10.88 -14.73 -4.35
N PRO A 59 9.79 -15.42 -3.96
CA PRO A 59 8.51 -14.77 -3.61
C PRO A 59 8.64 -13.83 -2.38
N THR A 60 9.70 -13.95 -1.59
CA THR A 60 9.95 -13.07 -0.43
C THR A 60 10.42 -11.67 -0.81
N LYS A 61 10.68 -11.42 -2.11
CA LYS A 61 11.14 -10.13 -2.64
C LYS A 61 10.06 -9.32 -3.35
N VAL A 62 8.80 -9.73 -3.19
CA VAL A 62 7.67 -9.12 -3.90
C VAL A 62 6.60 -8.67 -2.91
N TYR A 63 5.98 -7.53 -3.19
CA TYR A 63 4.83 -7.00 -2.47
C TYR A 63 3.69 -6.74 -3.44
N GLY A 64 2.64 -7.57 -3.38
CA GLY A 64 1.65 -7.63 -4.46
C GLY A 64 2.34 -8.00 -5.78
N SER A 65 2.48 -7.05 -6.70
CA SER A 65 3.25 -7.20 -7.94
C SER A 65 4.55 -6.39 -7.99
N ILE A 66 4.90 -5.65 -6.94
CA ILE A 66 6.12 -4.85 -6.89
C ILE A 66 7.34 -5.73 -6.58
N ILE A 67 8.42 -5.63 -7.37
CA ILE A 67 9.74 -6.18 -7.00
C ILE A 67 10.41 -5.21 -6.02
N LEU A 68 10.53 -5.60 -4.75
CA LEU A 68 10.98 -4.73 -3.66
C LEU A 68 12.41 -4.20 -3.86
N ASP A 69 13.30 -4.99 -4.47
CA ASP A 69 14.70 -4.59 -4.75
C ASP A 69 14.81 -3.51 -5.86
N LYS A 70 13.72 -3.19 -6.56
CA LYS A 70 13.70 -2.24 -7.68
C LYS A 70 12.94 -0.95 -7.41
N ILE A 71 12.24 -0.85 -6.29
CA ILE A 71 11.55 0.38 -5.91
C ILE A 71 12.49 1.33 -5.19
N GLU A 72 12.29 2.60 -5.48
CA GLU A 72 13.11 3.70 -4.98
C GLU A 72 12.21 4.78 -4.41
N VAL A 73 12.79 5.67 -3.59
CA VAL A 73 12.07 6.80 -2.98
C VAL A 73 11.35 7.65 -4.04
N SER A 74 11.93 7.80 -5.24
CA SER A 74 11.36 8.57 -6.35
C SER A 74 10.12 7.96 -6.99
N ASP A 75 9.81 6.68 -6.71
CA ASP A 75 8.57 6.06 -7.17
C ASP A 75 7.36 6.47 -6.33
N PHE A 76 7.58 7.10 -5.18
CA PHE A 76 6.54 7.52 -4.26
C PHE A 76 6.24 9.02 -4.42
N LYS A 77 4.96 9.33 -4.54
CA LYS A 77 4.45 10.69 -4.38
C LYS A 77 4.33 10.98 -2.88
N ILE A 78 4.91 12.09 -2.44
CA ILE A 78 4.77 12.56 -1.06
C ILE A 78 3.54 13.45 -1.00
N LEU A 79 2.60 13.09 -0.13
CA LEU A 79 1.30 13.73 0.00
C LEU A 79 1.00 14.09 1.45
N ASP A 80 0.24 15.16 1.66
CA ASP A 80 -0.55 15.35 2.87
C ASP A 80 -1.89 14.58 2.81
N PHE A 81 -2.72 14.69 3.85
CA PHE A 81 -3.98 13.97 3.90
C PHE A 81 -4.99 14.45 2.85
N GLN A 82 -5.05 15.76 2.57
CA GLN A 82 -5.96 16.30 1.57
C GLN A 82 -5.52 15.89 0.18
N GLU A 83 -4.23 15.99 -0.14
CA GLU A 83 -3.69 15.58 -1.42
C GLU A 83 -3.87 14.07 -1.65
N LEU A 84 -3.77 13.24 -0.60
CA LEU A 84 -4.10 11.81 -0.69
C LEU A 84 -5.57 11.59 -1.03
N ARG A 85 -6.48 12.32 -0.37
CA ARG A 85 -7.92 12.24 -0.66
C ARG A 85 -8.21 12.64 -2.10
N ASP A 86 -7.54 13.69 -2.58
CA ASP A 86 -7.70 14.19 -3.94
C ASP A 86 -7.18 13.19 -4.98
N GLU A 87 -5.98 12.64 -4.78
CA GLU A 87 -5.39 11.61 -5.66
C GLU A 87 -6.28 10.37 -5.76
N ILE A 88 -6.88 9.93 -4.66
CA ILE A 88 -7.80 8.79 -4.66
C ILE A 88 -9.15 9.17 -5.28
N SER A 89 -9.61 10.41 -5.07
CA SER A 89 -10.88 10.87 -5.62
C SER A 89 -10.90 10.94 -7.14
N ASP A 90 -9.73 11.07 -7.77
CA ASP A 90 -9.61 11.08 -9.23
C ASP A 90 -9.99 9.73 -9.84
N TYR A 91 -9.80 8.61 -9.12
CA TYR A 91 -10.31 7.31 -9.56
C TYR A 91 -11.84 7.26 -9.61
N TRP A 92 -12.53 8.06 -8.79
CA TRP A 92 -14.00 8.13 -8.84
C TRP A 92 -14.54 8.79 -10.10
N LYS A 93 -13.68 9.48 -10.85
CA LYS A 93 -14.04 10.15 -12.10
C LYS A 93 -13.72 9.29 -13.33
N ASP A 94 -13.13 8.12 -13.14
CA ASP A 94 -12.79 7.20 -14.23
C ASP A 94 -13.98 6.28 -14.54
N ASP A 95 -14.64 6.58 -15.66
CA ASP A 95 -15.81 5.85 -16.14
C ASP A 95 -15.51 4.38 -16.49
N ASN A 96 -14.24 3.98 -16.60
CA ASN A 96 -13.85 2.61 -16.94
C ASN A 96 -13.96 1.63 -15.77
N TRP A 97 -14.13 2.11 -14.53
CA TRP A 97 -14.17 1.25 -13.35
C TRP A 97 -15.46 0.42 -13.22
N GLY A 98 -16.54 0.81 -13.92
CA GLY A 98 -17.78 0.03 -13.97
C GLY A 98 -18.29 -0.43 -12.59
N ALA A 99 -18.46 -1.74 -12.43
CA ALA A 99 -18.99 -2.35 -11.21
C ALA A 99 -17.97 -2.42 -10.05
N ASP A 100 -16.68 -2.19 -10.32
CA ASP A 100 -15.62 -2.30 -9.31
C ASP A 100 -15.42 -1.00 -8.53
N LEU A 101 -15.84 0.14 -9.11
CA LEU A 101 -15.70 1.45 -8.47
C LEU A 101 -16.34 1.54 -7.07
N PRO A 102 -17.59 1.06 -6.87
CA PRO A 102 -18.22 1.11 -5.55
C PRO A 102 -17.46 0.28 -4.51
N ILE A 103 -16.94 -0.88 -4.91
CA ILE A 103 -16.18 -1.79 -4.03
C ILE A 103 -14.88 -1.12 -3.59
N PHE A 104 -14.12 -0.56 -4.54
CA PHE A 104 -12.88 0.14 -4.25
C PHE A 104 -13.11 1.36 -3.35
N LYS A 105 -14.16 2.15 -3.63
CA LYS A 105 -14.53 3.30 -2.80
C LYS A 105 -14.88 2.89 -1.37
N GLU A 106 -15.64 1.81 -1.20
CA GLU A 106 -15.96 1.27 0.13
C GLU A 106 -14.70 0.82 0.89
N ASN A 107 -13.86 0.02 0.24
CA ASN A 107 -12.59 -0.46 0.81
C ASN A 107 -11.68 0.70 1.24
N PHE A 108 -11.55 1.72 0.39
CA PHE A 108 -10.79 2.92 0.70
C PHE A 108 -11.35 3.66 1.91
N GLU A 109 -12.65 3.96 1.94
CA GLU A 109 -13.28 4.68 3.05
C GLU A 109 -13.17 3.93 4.38
N ILE A 110 -13.22 2.59 4.37
CA ILE A 110 -13.00 1.77 5.56
C ILE A 110 -11.58 1.98 6.10
N ALA A 111 -10.58 1.92 5.24
CA ALA A 111 -9.20 2.05 5.68
C ALA A 111 -8.80 3.48 6.04
N ILE A 112 -9.36 4.49 5.36
CA ILE A 112 -9.18 5.89 5.75
C ILE A 112 -9.80 6.15 7.13
N LYS A 113 -10.95 5.55 7.46
CA LYS A 113 -11.52 5.68 8.81
C LYS A 113 -10.55 5.22 9.90
N LYS A 114 -9.74 4.19 9.63
CA LYS A 114 -8.72 3.74 10.57
C LYS A 114 -7.65 4.81 10.80
N LEU A 115 -7.31 5.63 9.81
CA LEU A 115 -6.34 6.72 9.96
C LEU A 115 -6.82 7.83 10.92
N TYR A 116 -8.13 8.03 11.08
CA TYR A 116 -8.68 9.01 12.03
C TYR A 116 -8.28 8.71 13.49
N GLU A 117 -8.07 7.44 13.83
CA GLU A 117 -7.55 7.02 15.14
C GLU A 117 -6.10 7.46 15.38
N TYR A 118 -5.39 7.89 14.33
CA TYR A 118 -3.95 8.10 14.35
C TYR A 118 -3.50 9.51 13.94
N SER A 119 -4.37 10.53 14.01
CA SER A 119 -4.05 11.91 13.60
C SER A 119 -3.67 12.03 12.12
N GLU A 120 -4.57 11.60 11.25
CA GLU A 120 -4.49 11.63 9.79
C GLU A 120 -3.98 12.96 9.24
N ASN A 121 -4.50 14.10 9.71
CA ASN A 121 -4.16 15.42 9.15
C ASN A 121 -2.73 15.88 9.47
N LYS A 122 -2.01 15.17 10.33
CA LYS A 122 -0.62 15.49 10.71
C LYS A 122 0.39 14.55 10.06
N ARG A 123 -0.08 13.54 9.34
CA ARG A 123 0.75 12.50 8.75
C ARG A 123 1.25 12.90 7.36
N THR A 124 2.44 12.39 7.04
CA THR A 124 2.98 12.35 5.69
C THR A 124 2.64 11.01 5.06
N TYR A 125 2.20 11.02 3.81
CA TYR A 125 1.79 9.86 3.06
C TYR A 125 2.71 9.67 1.86
N TYR A 126 3.37 8.52 1.80
CA TYR A 126 4.14 8.08 0.65
C TYR A 126 3.25 7.16 -0.18
N TYR A 127 2.72 7.70 -1.26
CA TYR A 127 1.75 7.06 -2.14
C TYR A 127 2.45 6.48 -3.37
N ILE A 128 2.11 5.24 -3.72
CA ILE A 128 2.53 4.60 -4.97
C ILE A 128 1.32 3.95 -5.66
N ASN A 129 1.13 4.28 -6.94
CA ASN A 129 0.22 3.58 -7.84
C ASN A 129 1.04 2.64 -8.72
N ILE A 130 0.82 1.35 -8.56
CA ILE A 130 1.62 0.28 -9.18
C ILE A 130 1.32 0.14 -10.68
N GLU A 131 0.16 0.59 -11.15
CA GLU A 131 -0.12 0.64 -12.59
C GLU A 131 0.69 1.71 -13.31
N LYS A 132 1.11 2.76 -12.58
CA LYS A 132 1.82 3.92 -13.15
C LYS A 132 3.34 3.80 -13.04
N ILE A 133 3.88 2.79 -12.36
CA ILE A 133 5.33 2.62 -12.25
C ILE A 133 5.92 1.91 -13.46
N ASN A 134 7.25 1.99 -13.61
CA ASN A 134 7.95 1.33 -14.70
C ASN A 134 7.69 -0.20 -14.65
N PRO A 135 7.20 -0.81 -15.75
CA PRO A 135 6.92 -2.25 -15.83
C PRO A 135 8.11 -3.17 -15.46
N GLU A 136 9.34 -2.70 -15.57
CA GLU A 136 10.52 -3.44 -15.13
C GLU A 136 10.61 -3.63 -13.61
N LYS A 137 9.90 -2.79 -12.85
CA LYS A 137 9.77 -2.86 -11.38
C LYS A 137 8.65 -3.82 -10.95
N LEU A 138 7.91 -4.39 -11.90
CA LEU A 138 6.81 -5.31 -11.65
C LEU A 138 7.22 -6.76 -11.89
N ALA A 139 6.77 -7.64 -11.00
CA ALA A 139 6.81 -9.08 -11.21
C ALA A 139 5.81 -9.47 -12.31
N LYS A 140 6.11 -10.57 -13.02
CA LYS A 140 5.25 -11.10 -14.07
C LYS A 140 4.76 -12.49 -13.72
N PRO A 141 3.52 -12.85 -14.11
CA PRO A 141 2.42 -11.94 -14.50
C PRO A 141 1.99 -10.97 -13.38
N ASN A 142 1.56 -9.76 -13.75
CA ASN A 142 0.86 -8.83 -12.85
C ASN A 142 -0.64 -9.06 -13.01
N PHE A 143 -1.31 -9.51 -11.95
CA PHE A 143 -2.74 -9.84 -11.97
C PHE A 143 -3.61 -8.68 -11.51
N PHE A 144 -3.05 -7.72 -10.76
CA PHE A 144 -3.82 -6.62 -10.23
C PHE A 144 -4.14 -5.60 -11.31
N THR A 145 -5.43 -5.38 -11.52
CA THR A 145 -5.92 -4.31 -12.42
C THR A 145 -5.72 -2.95 -11.74
N TYR A 146 -5.91 -2.88 -10.42
CA TYR A 146 -5.68 -1.69 -9.63
C TYR A 146 -4.95 -2.08 -8.35
N LEU A 147 -3.79 -1.49 -8.09
CA LEU A 147 -3.05 -1.72 -6.84
C LEU A 147 -2.38 -0.43 -6.37
N ILE A 148 -2.83 0.05 -5.21
CA ILE A 148 -2.32 1.24 -4.56
C ILE A 148 -1.71 0.83 -3.23
N SER A 149 -0.51 1.33 -2.94
CA SER A 149 0.08 1.22 -1.61
C SER A 149 0.44 2.59 -1.06
N ILE A 150 0.27 2.74 0.26
CA ILE A 150 0.50 3.98 0.98
C ILE A 150 1.28 3.63 2.24
N ILE A 151 2.38 4.33 2.48
CA ILE A 151 3.09 4.31 3.77
C ILE A 151 2.79 5.65 4.46
N SER A 152 2.26 5.60 5.67
CA SER A 152 1.88 6.78 6.45
C SER A 152 2.76 6.90 7.70
N THR A 153 3.39 8.06 7.83
CA THR A 153 4.32 8.38 8.92
C THR A 153 3.91 9.66 9.63
N LEU A 154 4.20 9.76 10.93
CA LEU A 154 4.00 10.96 11.72
C LEU A 154 5.29 11.27 12.49
N GLU A 155 5.76 12.51 12.38
CA GLU A 155 6.91 12.97 13.16
C GLU A 155 6.63 12.78 14.67
N ASN A 156 7.59 12.24 15.42
CA ASN A 156 7.47 11.91 16.84
C ASN A 156 6.46 10.81 17.22
N SER A 157 5.84 10.12 16.26
CA SER A 157 5.03 8.93 16.53
C SER A 157 5.89 7.67 16.42
N ASP A 158 5.63 6.66 17.27
CA ASP A 158 6.19 5.31 17.12
C ASP A 158 5.39 4.45 16.12
N LYS A 159 4.29 4.98 15.55
CA LYS A 159 3.40 4.24 14.66
C LYS A 159 3.61 4.59 13.19
N ILE A 160 3.88 3.56 12.40
CA ILE A 160 3.86 3.62 10.94
C ILE A 160 2.68 2.77 10.47
N ILE A 161 1.93 3.27 9.50
CA ILE A 161 0.74 2.59 9.00
C ILE A 161 0.95 2.36 7.51
N THR A 162 0.74 1.14 7.03
CA THR A 162 0.64 0.91 5.58
C THR A 162 -0.80 0.60 5.22
N LEU A 163 -1.27 1.18 4.13
CA LEU A 163 -2.55 0.87 3.53
C LEU A 163 -2.30 0.35 2.13
N THR A 164 -2.90 -0.78 1.79
CA THR A 164 -2.86 -1.29 0.41
C THR A 164 -4.25 -1.71 -0.01
N PHE A 165 -4.62 -1.34 -1.22
CA PHE A 165 -5.92 -1.63 -1.80
C PHE A 165 -5.69 -2.16 -3.18
N GLY A 166 -6.42 -3.19 -3.55
CA GLY A 166 -6.42 -3.63 -4.91
C GLY A 166 -7.69 -4.31 -5.33
N LEU A 167 -7.77 -4.48 -6.64
CA LEU A 167 -8.75 -5.29 -7.33
C LEU A 167 -7.98 -6.35 -8.11
N ASP A 168 -8.32 -7.61 -7.86
CA ASP A 168 -7.74 -8.80 -8.50
C ASP A 168 -8.52 -9.12 -9.78
#